data_AF-A0A2E9YHS3-F1
#
_entry.id   AF-A0A2E9YHS3-F1
#
_cell.length_a   1.000
_cell.length_b   1.000
_cell.length_c   1.000
_cell.angle_alpha   90.00
_cell.angle_beta   90.00
_cell.angle_gamma   90.00
#
_symmetry.space_group_name_H-M   'P 1'
#
loop_
_entity.id
_entity.type
_entity.pdbx_description
1 polymer ?
#
loop_
_entity_poly.entity_id
_entity_poly.type
_entity_poly.pdbx_seq_one_letter_code
_entity_poly.pdbx_strand_id
1 'polypeptide(L)'
;MTYVVTSACDGSKYQDCVAVCPVEAFKEAETYLVIDPDLCIDCAACVPECPADAIYADTDIPDSEIEWLDRNKDEAPDLPLAEGDSPVLA
;
A
#
# COMPACT_ATOMS: atom_id res chain seq x y z
N MET A 1 -0.29 -14.67 -1.23
CA MET A 1 -0.13 -13.74 -2.35
C MET A 1 -0.80 -12.46 -1.91
N THR A 2 -0.02 -11.39 -1.79
CA THR A 2 -0.48 -10.07 -1.39
C THR A 2 0.07 -9.02 -2.35
N TYR A 3 -0.51 -7.83 -2.32
CA TYR A 3 0.13 -6.64 -2.87
C TYR A 3 0.94 -5.93 -1.79
N VAL A 4 1.91 -5.15 -2.23
CA VAL A 4 2.85 -4.43 -1.36
C VAL A 4 3.02 -3.02 -1.90
N VAL A 5 2.94 -2.04 -1.00
CA VAL A 5 3.30 -0.65 -1.29
C VAL A 5 4.81 -0.48 -1.11
N THR A 6 5.47 0.18 -2.04
CA THR A 6 6.94 0.37 -2.09
C THR A 6 7.33 1.84 -1.89
N SER A 7 8.63 2.13 -1.93
CA SER A 7 9.19 3.44 -1.64
C SER A 7 8.62 4.60 -2.45
N ALA A 8 8.12 4.34 -3.66
CA ALA A 8 7.51 5.36 -4.51
C ALA A 8 6.24 6.00 -3.90
N CYS A 9 5.62 5.36 -2.90
CA CYS A 9 4.50 5.96 -2.16
C CYS A 9 4.95 7.03 -1.16
N ASP A 10 6.17 6.90 -0.63
CA ASP A 10 6.69 7.76 0.44
C ASP A 10 6.84 9.22 -0.02
N GLY A 11 6.23 10.12 0.74
CA GLY A 11 6.17 11.55 0.44
C GLY A 11 5.14 11.94 -0.61
N SER A 12 4.48 10.97 -1.28
CA SER A 12 3.40 11.25 -2.24
C SER A 12 2.02 11.05 -1.62
N LYS A 13 1.78 9.86 -1.04
CA LYS A 13 0.52 9.45 -0.37
C LYS A 13 -0.76 9.94 -1.09
N TYR A 14 -0.98 9.53 -2.33
CA TYR A 14 -2.14 9.92 -3.16
C TYR A 14 -3.49 9.33 -2.69
N GLN A 15 -3.47 8.15 -2.07
CA GLN A 15 -4.63 7.44 -1.51
C GLN A 15 -5.73 6.95 -2.49
N ASP A 16 -5.58 7.08 -3.81
CA ASP A 16 -6.55 6.55 -4.80
C ASP A 16 -6.79 5.03 -4.66
N CYS A 17 -5.75 4.29 -4.27
CA CYS A 17 -5.81 2.85 -4.03
C CYS A 17 -6.75 2.43 -2.89
N VAL A 18 -7.03 3.32 -1.94
CA VAL A 18 -7.91 3.08 -0.79
C VAL A 18 -9.35 2.93 -1.27
N ALA A 19 -9.80 3.79 -2.19
CA ALA A 19 -11.18 3.83 -2.67
C ALA A 19 -11.61 2.57 -3.43
N VAL A 20 -10.66 1.84 -4.00
CA VAL A 20 -10.92 0.61 -4.78
C VAL A 20 -10.68 -0.68 -4.01
N CYS A 21 -10.18 -0.60 -2.78
CA CYS A 21 -9.90 -1.79 -1.97
C CYS A 21 -11.21 -2.36 -1.37
N PRO A 22 -11.68 -3.55 -1.80
CA PRO A 22 -12.97 -4.09 -1.34
C PRO A 22 -12.96 -4.63 0.08
N VAL A 23 -11.78 -4.75 0.69
CA VAL A 23 -11.53 -5.41 1.99
C VAL A 23 -10.78 -4.51 2.96
N GLU A 24 -10.67 -3.20 2.65
CA GLU A 24 -10.09 -2.21 3.57
C GLU A 24 -8.69 -2.60 4.08
N ALA A 25 -7.85 -3.16 3.20
CA ALA A 25 -6.52 -3.67 3.55
C ALA A 25 -5.45 -2.58 3.70
N PHE A 26 -5.73 -1.33 3.33
CA PHE A 26 -4.75 -0.25 3.43
C PHE A 26 -4.68 0.34 4.84
N LYS A 27 -3.45 0.50 5.34
CA LYS A 27 -3.16 1.18 6.60
C LYS A 27 -2.37 2.45 6.33
N GLU A 28 -2.56 3.44 7.18
CA GLU A 28 -1.99 4.76 6.97
C GLU A 28 -0.82 5.04 7.92
N ALA A 29 0.36 5.26 7.35
CA ALA A 29 1.51 5.83 8.03
C ALA A 29 1.56 7.35 7.81
N GLU A 30 2.57 8.01 8.39
CA GLU A 30 2.71 9.47 8.32
C GLU A 30 2.86 9.94 6.86
N THR A 31 3.76 9.32 6.10
CA THR A 31 4.15 9.76 4.74
C THR A 31 3.86 8.76 3.61
N TYR A 32 3.39 7.55 3.94
CA TYR A 32 3.06 6.50 2.98
C TYR A 32 1.86 5.66 3.46
N LEU A 33 1.42 4.72 2.63
CA LEU A 33 0.46 3.68 2.99
C LEU A 33 1.16 2.32 3.02
N VAL A 34 0.58 1.37 3.76
CA VAL A 34 0.96 -0.05 3.69
C VAL A 34 -0.27 -0.91 3.44
N ILE A 35 -0.07 -2.10 2.89
CA ILE A 35 -1.12 -3.11 2.69
C ILE A 35 -0.96 -4.18 3.76
N ASP A 36 -2.03 -4.43 4.49
CA ASP A 36 -2.16 -5.55 5.42
C ASP A 36 -2.26 -6.87 4.62
N PRO A 37 -1.24 -7.74 4.68
CA PRO A 37 -1.21 -8.97 3.89
C PRO A 37 -2.21 -10.02 4.37
N ASP A 38 -2.70 -9.93 5.60
CA ASP A 38 -3.70 -10.84 6.15
C ASP A 38 -5.12 -10.48 5.66
N LEU A 39 -5.34 -9.22 5.28
CA LEU A 39 -6.60 -8.74 4.71
C LEU A 39 -6.61 -8.75 3.18
N CYS A 40 -5.46 -8.58 2.54
CA CYS A 40 -5.36 -8.52 1.09
C CYS A 40 -5.85 -9.82 0.44
N ILE A 41 -6.75 -9.70 -0.55
CA ILE A 41 -7.33 -10.84 -1.28
C ILE A 41 -6.77 -11.01 -2.70
N ASP A 42 -5.64 -10.37 -3.01
CA ASP A 42 -4.96 -10.49 -4.31
C ASP A 42 -5.84 -10.15 -5.54
N CYS A 43 -6.68 -9.11 -5.42
CA CYS A 43 -7.62 -8.73 -6.50
C CYS A 43 -7.03 -7.79 -7.57
N ALA A 44 -5.83 -7.27 -7.36
CA ALA A 44 -5.13 -6.32 -8.25
C ALA A 44 -5.80 -4.96 -8.51
N ALA A 45 -6.96 -4.67 -7.92
CA ALA A 45 -7.73 -3.46 -8.22
C ALA A 45 -6.98 -2.16 -7.91
N CYS A 46 -6.09 -2.16 -6.90
CA CYS A 46 -5.33 -0.99 -6.47
C CYS A 46 -4.15 -0.63 -7.38
N VAL A 47 -3.60 -1.59 -8.15
CA VAL A 47 -2.41 -1.39 -8.98
C VAL A 47 -2.58 -0.28 -10.02
N PRO A 48 -3.61 -0.30 -10.88
CA PRO A 48 -3.77 0.74 -11.92
C PRO A 48 -4.17 2.12 -11.37
N GLU A 49 -4.63 2.18 -10.13
CA GLU A 49 -5.10 3.43 -9.50
C GLU A 49 -3.97 4.22 -8.86
N CYS A 50 -2.80 3.61 -8.60
CA CYS A 50 -1.70 4.29 -7.92
C CYS A 50 -0.94 5.23 -8.89
N PRO A 51 -1.01 6.57 -8.73
CA PRO A 51 -0.34 7.49 -9.66
C PRO A 51 1.19 7.45 -9.57
N ALA A 52 1.73 6.89 -8.49
CA ALA A 52 3.17 6.76 -8.25
C ALA A 52 3.74 5.41 -8.73
N ASP A 53 2.91 4.52 -9.29
CA ASP A 53 3.31 3.15 -9.65
C ASP A 53 4.00 2.41 -8.49
N ALA A 54 3.49 2.61 -7.27
CA ALA A 54 4.12 2.14 -6.03
C ALA A 54 3.64 0.77 -5.55
N ILE A 55 2.67 0.14 -6.23
CA ILE A 55 2.02 -1.09 -5.77
C ILE A 55 2.40 -2.26 -6.67
N TYR A 56 2.98 -3.30 -6.06
CA TYR A 56 3.47 -4.50 -6.75
C TYR A 56 2.87 -5.76 -6.11
N ALA A 57 2.75 -6.83 -6.88
CA ALA A 57 2.53 -8.15 -6.29
C ALA A 57 3.79 -8.58 -5.51
N ASP A 58 3.63 -9.31 -4.41
CA ASP A 58 4.73 -9.83 -3.59
C ASP A 58 5.79 -10.64 -4.36
N THR A 59 5.43 -11.16 -5.54
CA THR A 59 6.28 -11.95 -6.43
C THR A 59 6.94 -11.15 -7.55
N ASP A 60 6.48 -9.92 -7.79
CA ASP A 60 6.95 -9.05 -8.88
C ASP A 60 7.64 -7.77 -8.36
N ILE A 61 7.92 -7.70 -7.06
CA ILE A 61 8.66 -6.60 -6.44
C ILE A 61 10.10 -6.53 -6.98
N PRO A 62 10.59 -5.34 -7.36
CA PRO A 62 12.00 -5.14 -7.70
C PRO A 62 12.94 -5.50 -6.52
N ASP A 63 14.11 -6.07 -6.81
CA ASP A 63 15.09 -6.45 -5.78
C ASP A 63 15.45 -5.32 -4.81
N SER A 64 15.46 -4.07 -5.29
CA SER A 64 15.73 -2.88 -4.49
C SER A 64 14.63 -2.52 -3.49
N GLU A 65 13.45 -3.09 -3.64
CA GLU A 65 12.24 -2.80 -2.85
C GLU A 65 11.80 -3.99 -1.99
N ILE A 66 12.56 -5.11 -1.98
CA ILE A 66 12.20 -6.32 -1.22
C ILE A 66 11.96 -6.04 0.27
N GLU A 67 12.68 -5.08 0.87
CA GLU A 67 12.48 -4.71 2.29
C GLU A 67 11.06 -4.20 2.58
N TRP A 68 10.33 -3.73 1.56
CA TRP A 68 8.95 -3.29 1.71
C TRP A 68 7.95 -4.42 1.94
N LEU A 69 8.29 -5.67 1.60
CA LEU A 69 7.49 -6.85 1.97
C LEU A 69 7.33 -6.94 3.48
N ASP A 70 8.46 -6.96 4.19
CA ASP A 70 8.47 -7.07 5.65
C ASP A 70 7.89 -5.80 6.28
N ARG A 71 8.20 -4.61 5.75
CA ARG A 71 7.62 -3.35 6.23
C ARG A 71 6.09 -3.35 6.19
N ASN A 72 5.48 -3.73 5.06
CA ASN A 72 4.03 -3.73 4.94
C ASN A 72 3.39 -4.69 5.95
N LYS A 73 3.99 -5.87 6.12
CA LYS A 73 3.53 -6.88 7.07
C LYS A 73 3.69 -6.46 8.53
N ASP A 74 4.84 -5.89 8.88
CA ASP A 74 5.20 -5.61 10.27
C ASP A 74 4.54 -4.33 10.80
N GLU A 75 4.31 -3.32 9.94
CA GLU A 75 3.69 -2.06 10.35
C GLU A 75 2.15 -2.09 10.27
N ALA A 76 1.56 -2.88 9.37
CA ALA A 76 0.11 -2.90 9.19
C ALA A 76 -0.73 -3.21 10.44
N PRO A 77 -0.32 -4.12 11.36
CA PRO A 77 -1.11 -4.42 12.56
C PRO A 77 -1.23 -3.24 13.53
N ASP A 78 -0.26 -2.33 13.53
CA ASP A 78 -0.16 -1.22 14.48
C ASP A 78 -0.65 0.11 13.90
N LEU A 79 -0.80 0.21 12.57
CA LEU A 79 -1.24 1.41 11.90
C LEU A 79 -2.77 1.51 11.80
N PRO A 80 -3.33 2.74 11.83
CA PRO A 80 -4.75 2.96 11.63
C PRO A 80 -5.17 2.56 10.21
N LEU A 81 -6.47 2.27 10.03
CA LEU A 81 -7.06 2.10 8.71
C LEU A 81 -6.88 3.38 7.89
N ALA A 82 -6.49 3.24 6.62
CA ALA A 82 -6.49 4.37 5.69
C ALA A 82 -7.93 4.64 5.24
N GLU A 83 -8.46 5.81 5.59
CA GLU A 83 -9.84 6.20 5.22
C GLU A 83 -9.90 6.96 3.88
N GLY A 84 -8.74 7.41 3.36
CA GLY A 84 -8.66 8.18 2.10
C GLY A 84 -8.97 9.67 2.27
N ASP A 85 -9.08 10.15 3.51
CA ASP A 85 -9.42 11.54 3.85
C ASP A 85 -8.21 12.42 4.19
N SER A 86 -7.00 11.85 4.14
CA SER A 86 -5.77 12.58 4.48
C SER A 86 -5.27 13.42 3.29
N PRO A 87 -4.53 14.52 3.56
CA PRO A 87 -3.94 15.30 2.49
C PRO A 87 -2.91 14.49 1.69
N VAL A 88 -3.00 14.59 0.37
CA VAL A 88 -1.94 14.18 -0.56
C VAL A 88 -0.70 15.02 -0.29
N LEU A 89 0.47 14.38 -0.24
CA LEU A 89 1.75 15.01 0.12
C LEU A 89 2.60 15.44 -1.10
N ALA A 90 2.15 15.08 -2.31
CA ALA A 90 2.78 15.35 -3.61
C ALA A 90 3.15 16.81 -3.88
#